data_AF-A0A4Z2D021-F1
#
_entry.id   AF-A0A4Z2D021-F1
#
_cell.length_a   1.000
_cell.length_b   1.000
_cell.length_c   1.000
_cell.angle_alpha   90.00
_cell.angle_beta   90.00
_cell.angle_gamma   90.00
#
_symmetry.space_group_name_H-M   'P 1'
#
loop_
_entity.id
_entity.type
_entity.pdbx_description
1 polymer ?
#
loop_
_entity_poly.entity_id
_entity_poly.type
_entity_poly.pdbx_seq_one_letter_code
_entity_poly.pdbx_strand_id
1 'polypeptide(L)'
;MPCYPPDRWIDYAPLGVPVKGTRFLPIKLPIPLEKSYNIPPHLRFTLSDLIECVHSCNQKLTCVIDLTYAKYYSSKFLHDNNIRYYKIYVEGHKVPDSKSVAQQVLIESKINFFIGLSIWLTRNVKNRQME
;
A
#
# COMPACT_ATOMS: atom_id res chain seq x y z
N MET A 1 -10.00 3.42 20.27
CA MET A 1 -9.49 4.19 19.11
C MET A 1 -7.97 4.16 19.16
N PRO A 2 -7.26 4.00 18.04
CA PRO A 2 -5.80 4.09 18.06
C PRO A 2 -5.34 5.49 18.50
N CYS A 3 -4.20 5.57 19.19
CA CYS A 3 -3.52 6.84 19.46
C CYS A 3 -2.83 7.35 18.19
N TYR A 4 -2.73 8.68 18.07
CA TYR A 4 -2.12 9.33 16.92
C TYR A 4 -1.05 10.35 17.38
N PRO A 5 0.19 10.24 16.85
CA PRO A 5 0.71 9.11 16.09
C PRO A 5 0.96 7.88 17.01
N PRO A 6 1.07 6.66 16.48
CA PRO A 6 1.56 5.52 17.24
C PRO A 6 2.99 5.72 17.76
N ASP A 7 3.36 4.99 18.80
CA ASP A 7 4.72 5.03 19.36
C ASP A 7 5.79 4.81 18.29
N ARG A 8 6.86 5.62 18.34
CA ARG A 8 7.99 5.62 17.40
C ARG A 8 7.62 5.90 15.94
N TRP A 9 6.37 6.25 15.63
CA TRP A 9 5.96 6.52 14.25
C TRP A 9 6.82 7.62 13.61
N ILE A 10 7.16 8.67 14.37
CA ILE A 10 7.99 9.79 13.87
C ILE A 10 9.36 9.32 13.40
N ASP A 11 9.93 8.29 14.02
CA ASP A 11 11.30 7.80 13.77
C ASP A 11 11.46 7.11 12.42
N TYR A 12 10.35 6.72 11.77
CA TYR A 12 10.37 6.04 10.49
C TYR A 12 10.32 7.00 9.31
N ALA A 13 11.10 6.72 8.26
CA ALA A 13 10.99 7.38 6.97
C ALA A 13 9.65 7.02 6.28
N PRO A 14 9.06 7.91 5.46
CA PRO A 14 7.79 7.65 4.76
C PRO A 14 7.81 6.40 3.87
N LEU A 15 8.89 6.22 3.10
CA LEU A 15 9.09 5.08 2.21
C LEU A 15 10.35 4.29 2.62
N GLY A 16 10.25 2.97 2.56
CA GLY A 16 11.40 2.08 2.68
C GLY A 16 12.05 1.78 1.34
N VAL A 17 13.03 0.86 1.35
CA VAL A 17 13.67 0.35 0.14
C VAL A 17 12.79 -0.75 -0.48
N PRO A 18 12.55 -0.74 -1.82
CA PRO A 18 11.85 -1.83 -2.49
C PRO A 18 12.46 -3.20 -2.18
N VAL A 19 11.62 -4.17 -1.85
CA VAL A 19 12.07 -5.52 -1.51
C VAL A 19 12.58 -6.21 -2.78
N LYS A 20 13.89 -6.48 -2.81
CA LYS A 20 14.59 -7.06 -3.96
C LYS A 20 13.88 -8.33 -4.46
N GLY A 21 13.69 -8.42 -5.77
CA GLY A 21 13.01 -9.55 -6.41
C GLY A 21 11.49 -9.51 -6.33
N THR A 22 10.91 -8.47 -5.73
CA THR A 22 9.45 -8.28 -5.64
C THR A 22 9.06 -6.89 -6.15
N ARG A 23 7.75 -6.63 -6.22
CA ARG A 23 7.20 -5.29 -6.49
C ARG A 23 6.76 -4.58 -5.20
N PHE A 24 7.14 -5.09 -4.04
CA PHE A 24 6.72 -4.55 -2.76
C PHE A 24 7.60 -3.36 -2.35
N LEU A 25 6.93 -2.27 -1.99
CA LEU A 25 7.51 -1.08 -1.40
C LEU A 25 7.01 -1.00 0.05
N PRO A 26 7.88 -1.16 1.06
CA PRO A 26 7.51 -0.89 2.45
C PRO A 26 7.16 0.57 2.62
N ILE A 27 6.05 0.85 3.29
CA ILE A 27 5.58 2.22 3.57
C ILE A 27 5.35 2.40 5.06
N LYS A 28 5.65 3.60 5.55
CA LYS A 28 5.19 4.06 6.86
C LYS A 28 3.68 4.17 6.85
N LEU A 29 3.05 3.98 8.01
CA LEU A 29 1.61 4.12 8.18
C LEU A 29 1.14 5.55 7.85
N PRO A 30 0.29 5.77 6.84
CA PRO A 30 -0.29 7.07 6.59
C PRO A 30 -1.32 7.43 7.67
N ILE A 31 -1.27 8.65 8.20
CA ILE A 31 -2.21 9.16 9.20
C ILE A 31 -3.12 10.20 8.53
N PRO A 32 -4.46 10.11 8.69
CA PRO A 32 -5.36 11.13 8.15
C PRO A 32 -5.04 12.54 8.68
N LEU A 33 -5.24 13.56 7.85
CA LEU A 33 -4.88 14.94 8.20
C LEU A 33 -5.62 15.41 9.47
N GLU A 34 -6.90 15.04 9.59
CA GLU A 34 -7.74 15.33 10.75
C GLU A 34 -7.28 14.64 12.05
N LYS A 35 -6.36 13.67 11.96
CA LYS A 35 -5.73 12.98 13.09
C LYS A 35 -4.27 13.41 13.32
N SER A 36 -3.76 14.36 12.54
CA SER A 36 -2.35 14.76 12.53
C SER A 36 -2.06 16.05 13.32
N TYR A 37 -2.98 16.50 14.17
CA TYR A 37 -2.86 17.77 14.91
C TYR A 37 -1.63 17.83 15.83
N ASN A 38 -1.26 16.69 16.44
CA ASN A 38 -0.07 16.56 17.29
C ASN A 38 1.23 16.31 16.52
N ILE A 39 1.18 16.18 15.19
CA ILE A 39 2.35 15.87 14.35
C ILE A 39 2.83 17.18 13.71
N PRO A 40 4.12 17.54 13.86
CA PRO A 40 4.68 18.70 13.17
C PRO A 40 4.41 18.66 11.67
N PRO A 41 3.99 19.76 11.02
CA PRO A 41 3.54 19.74 9.63
C PRO A 41 4.51 19.08 8.66
N HIS A 42 5.82 19.31 8.81
CA HIS A 42 6.88 18.75 7.97
C HIS A 42 7.11 17.24 8.16
N LEU A 43 6.54 16.63 9.21
CA LEU A 43 6.61 15.20 9.50
C LEU A 43 5.29 14.48 9.21
N ARG A 44 4.24 15.20 8.81
CA ARG A 44 2.95 14.59 8.46
C ARG A 44 3.12 13.72 7.23
N PHE A 45 2.34 12.64 7.19
CA PHE A 45 2.35 11.70 6.09
C PHE A 45 0.95 11.10 5.95
N THR A 46 0.23 11.56 4.93
CA THR A 46 -1.15 11.19 4.59
C THR A 46 -1.17 10.24 3.40
N LEU A 47 -2.36 9.74 3.03
CA LEU A 47 -2.50 8.92 1.83
C LEU A 47 -2.22 9.72 0.53
N SER A 48 -2.49 11.02 0.52
CA SER A 48 -2.14 11.90 -0.60
C SER A 48 -0.62 11.99 -0.75
N ASP A 49 0.08 12.25 0.35
CA ASP A 49 1.55 12.32 0.37
C ASP A 49 2.16 11.00 -0.09
N LEU A 50 1.59 9.85 0.31
CA LEU A 50 2.03 8.54 -0.17
C LEU A 50 1.94 8.42 -1.70
N ILE A 51 0.81 8.80 -2.30
CA ILE A 51 0.62 8.72 -3.76
C ILE A 51 1.61 9.64 -4.46
N GLU A 52 1.78 10.86 -3.97
CA GLU A 52 2.71 11.86 -4.53
C GLU A 52 4.16 11.38 -4.43
N CYS A 53 4.59 10.84 -3.27
CA CYS A 53 5.94 10.30 -3.11
C CYS A 53 6.20 9.15 -4.10
N VAL A 54 5.26 8.20 -4.23
CA VAL A 54 5.43 7.08 -5.19
C VAL A 54 5.48 7.59 -6.63
N HIS A 55 4.63 8.57 -6.97
CA HIS A 55 4.63 9.20 -8.28
C HIS A 55 5.93 9.94 -8.59
N SER A 56 6.49 10.65 -7.61
CA SER A 56 7.78 11.35 -7.73
C SER A 56 8.96 10.41 -8.01
N CYS A 57 8.85 9.15 -7.56
CA CYS A 57 9.79 8.07 -7.88
C CYS A 57 9.56 7.45 -9.27
N ASN A 58 8.73 8.06 -10.11
CA ASN A 58 8.35 7.57 -11.44
C ASN A 58 7.68 6.17 -11.39
N GLN A 59 6.97 5.89 -10.29
CA GLN A 59 6.24 4.65 -10.05
C GLN A 59 4.74 4.94 -9.88
N LYS A 60 3.91 3.92 -10.09
CA LYS A 60 2.46 4.01 -9.87
C LYS A 60 2.04 3.11 -8.71
N LEU A 61 1.45 3.70 -7.68
CA LEU A 61 0.78 2.94 -6.63
C LEU A 61 -0.49 2.31 -7.20
N THR A 62 -0.59 0.98 -7.17
CA THR A 62 -1.75 0.24 -7.71
C THR A 62 -2.46 -0.63 -6.68
N CYS A 63 -1.80 -0.91 -5.56
CA CYS A 63 -2.29 -1.78 -4.51
C CYS A 63 -1.65 -1.40 -3.17
N VAL A 64 -2.45 -1.41 -2.11
CA VAL A 64 -2.01 -1.31 -0.72
C VAL A 64 -2.44 -2.58 0.00
N ILE A 65 -1.48 -3.24 0.66
CA ILE A 65 -1.73 -4.34 1.59
C ILE A 65 -1.45 -3.78 2.99
N ASP A 66 -2.51 -3.48 3.73
CA ASP A 66 -2.41 -2.96 5.08
C ASP A 66 -2.31 -4.12 6.07
N LEU A 67 -1.17 -4.18 6.76
CA LEU A 67 -0.84 -5.22 7.73
C LEU A 67 -1.10 -4.77 9.19
N THR A 68 -1.60 -3.56 9.43
CA THR A 68 -1.84 -3.09 10.79
C THR A 68 -3.01 -3.82 11.44
N TYR A 69 -3.00 -3.97 12.77
CA TYR A 69 -4.13 -4.55 13.49
C TYR A 69 -5.35 -3.62 13.54
N ALA A 70 -5.14 -2.32 13.79
CA ALA A 70 -6.23 -1.34 13.84
C ALA A 70 -6.49 -0.73 12.46
N LYS A 71 -7.65 -0.08 12.29
CA LYS A 71 -7.97 0.69 11.08
C LYS A 71 -7.66 2.17 11.33
N TYR A 72 -6.58 2.67 10.73
CA TYR A 72 -6.11 4.05 10.89
C TYR A 72 -6.68 5.03 9.85
N TYR A 73 -7.07 4.53 8.68
CA TYR A 73 -7.62 5.34 7.59
C TYR A 73 -8.75 4.60 6.86
N SER A 74 -9.55 5.35 6.12
CA SER A 74 -10.60 4.79 5.26
C SER A 74 -10.01 4.28 3.95
N SER A 75 -10.42 3.09 3.50
CA SER A 75 -10.06 2.57 2.18
C SER A 75 -10.75 3.32 1.03
N LYS A 76 -11.79 4.12 1.33
CA LYS A 76 -12.51 4.90 0.32
C LYS A 76 -11.58 5.77 -0.52
N PHE A 77 -10.66 6.51 0.10
CA PHE A 77 -9.72 7.37 -0.61
C PHE A 77 -8.86 6.57 -1.60
N LEU A 78 -8.40 5.38 -1.22
CA LEU A 78 -7.64 4.50 -2.11
C LEU A 78 -8.48 4.02 -3.29
N HIS A 79 -9.71 3.57 -3.03
CA HIS A 79 -10.62 3.11 -4.09
C HIS A 79 -10.99 4.23 -5.06
N ASP A 80 -11.27 5.44 -4.56
CA ASP A 80 -11.57 6.62 -5.38
C ASP A 80 -10.37 6.98 -6.29
N ASN A 81 -9.15 6.65 -5.88
CA ASN A 81 -7.92 6.81 -6.67
C ASN A 81 -7.54 5.56 -7.51
N ASN A 82 -8.46 4.61 -7.69
CA ASN A 82 -8.23 3.33 -8.41
C ASN A 82 -7.10 2.47 -7.82
N ILE A 83 -6.86 2.58 -6.52
CA ILE A 83 -5.87 1.78 -5.79
C ILE A 83 -6.62 0.64 -5.08
N ARG A 84 -6.21 -0.60 -5.36
CA ARG A 84 -6.74 -1.77 -4.65
C ARG A 84 -6.28 -1.73 -3.19
N TYR A 85 -7.15 -2.16 -2.29
CA TYR A 85 -6.84 -2.20 -0.86
C TYR A 85 -7.18 -3.57 -0.29
N TYR A 86 -6.22 -4.19 0.37
CA TYR A 86 -6.38 -5.44 1.10
C TYR A 86 -5.94 -5.23 2.54
N LYS A 87 -6.73 -5.72 3.50
CA LYS A 87 -6.42 -5.67 4.93
C LYS A 87 -6.11 -7.08 5.42
N ILE A 88 -4.94 -7.27 6.01
CA ILE A 88 -4.57 -8.47 6.74
C ILE A 88 -4.29 -8.03 8.17
N TYR A 89 -5.08 -8.50 9.13
CA TYR A 89 -4.93 -8.11 10.53
C TYR A 89 -3.74 -8.84 11.14
N VAL A 90 -2.61 -8.15 11.32
CA VAL A 90 -1.41 -8.69 11.96
C VAL A 90 -1.20 -8.00 13.31
N GLU A 91 -0.99 -8.79 14.36
CA GLU A 91 -0.64 -8.26 15.68
C GLU A 91 0.79 -7.70 15.68
N GLY A 92 0.95 -6.48 16.21
CA GLY A 92 2.28 -5.91 16.40
C GLY A 92 3.11 -6.71 17.39
N HIS A 93 4.43 -6.69 17.23
CA HIS A 93 5.39 -7.37 18.11
C HIS A 93 5.25 -8.90 18.16
N LYS A 94 4.49 -9.49 17.22
CA LYS A 94 4.37 -10.94 17.06
C LYS A 94 4.59 -11.33 15.60
N VAL A 95 5.19 -12.49 15.40
CA VAL A 95 5.33 -13.07 14.05
C VAL A 95 3.93 -13.45 13.55
N PRO A 96 3.53 -13.10 12.31
CA PRO A 96 2.23 -13.46 11.75
C PRO A 96 2.00 -14.97 11.76
N ASP A 97 0.76 -15.40 12.00
CA ASP A 97 0.38 -16.81 11.92
C ASP A 97 0.34 -17.32 10.46
N SER A 98 0.30 -18.65 10.30
CA SER A 98 0.25 -19.29 8.97
C SER A 98 -0.96 -18.86 8.16
N LYS A 99 -2.07 -18.52 8.82
CA LYS A 99 -3.29 -18.03 8.17
C LYS A 99 -3.09 -16.64 7.54
N SER A 100 -2.43 -15.74 8.24
CA SER A 100 -2.11 -14.38 7.75
C SER A 100 -1.12 -14.44 6.60
N VAL A 101 -0.11 -15.31 6.70
CA VAL A 101 0.85 -15.56 5.61
C VAL A 101 0.14 -16.14 4.38
N ALA A 102 -0.75 -17.12 4.56
CA ALA A 102 -1.51 -17.69 3.45
C ALA A 102 -2.41 -16.65 2.75
N GLN A 103 -3.02 -15.72 3.51
CA GLN A 103 -3.79 -14.62 2.92
C GLN A 103 -2.92 -13.71 2.05
N GLN A 104 -1.72 -13.36 2.52
CA GLN A 104 -0.78 -12.55 1.75
C GLN A 104 -0.41 -13.23 0.43
N VAL A 105 -0.07 -14.53 0.46
CA VAL A 105 0.26 -15.32 -0.74
C VAL A 105 -0.90 -15.38 -1.74
N LEU A 106 -2.13 -15.53 -1.24
CA LEU A 106 -3.34 -15.52 -2.09
C LEU A 106 -3.56 -14.15 -2.74
N ILE A 107 -3.37 -13.06 -2.00
CA ILE A 107 -3.47 -11.69 -2.53
C ILE A 107 -2.40 -11.46 -3.61
N GLU A 108 -1.17 -11.87 -3.35
CA GLU A 108 -0.08 -11.76 -4.32
C GLU A 108 -0.39 -12.52 -5.61
N SER A 109 -0.87 -13.77 -5.50
CA SER A 109 -1.31 -14.58 -6.64
C SER A 109 -2.38 -13.87 -7.47
N LYS A 110 -3.39 -13.27 -6.82
CA LYS A 110 -4.44 -12.49 -7.50
C LYS A 110 -3.86 -11.29 -8.24
N ILE A 111 -2.99 -10.51 -7.59
CA ILE A 111 -2.37 -9.33 -8.19
C ILE A 111 -1.53 -9.72 -9.42
N ASN A 112 -0.71 -10.78 -9.31
CA ASN A 112 0.11 -11.28 -10.41
C ASN A 112 -0.75 -11.76 -11.59
N PHE A 113 -1.84 -12.47 -11.31
CA PHE A 113 -2.80 -12.89 -12.34
C PHE A 113 -3.40 -11.70 -13.09
N PHE A 114 -3.90 -10.67 -12.36
CA PHE A 114 -4.47 -9.48 -13.00
C PHE A 114 -3.46 -8.73 -13.86
N ILE A 115 -2.22 -8.57 -13.39
CA ILE A 115 -1.16 -7.91 -14.16
C ILE A 115 -0.83 -8.72 -15.43
N GLY A 116 -0.67 -10.03 -15.30
CA GLY A 116 -0.42 -10.93 -16.43
C GLY A 116 -1.53 -10.83 -17.48
N LEU A 117 -2.80 -10.84 -17.04
CA LEU A 117 -3.95 -10.69 -17.91
C LEU A 117 -3.99 -9.32 -18.61
N SER A 118 -3.72 -8.22 -17.89
CA SER A 118 -3.66 -6.88 -18.49
C SER A 118 -2.59 -6.78 -19.56
N ILE A 119 -1.37 -7.28 -19.29
CA ILE A 119 -0.27 -7.29 -20.27
C ILE A 119 -0.65 -8.11 -21.50
N TRP A 120 -1.25 -9.28 -21.30
CA TRP A 120 -1.71 -10.15 -22.39
C TRP A 120 -2.78 -9.48 -23.25
N LEU A 121 -3.78 -8.83 -22.62
CA LEU A 121 -4.83 -8.09 -23.34
C LEU A 121 -4.25 -6.93 -24.15
N THR A 122 -3.37 -6.11 -23.56
CA THR A 122 -2.75 -4.98 -24.26
C THR A 122 -1.91 -5.44 -25.45
N ARG A 123 -1.20 -6.56 -25.34
CA ARG A 123 -0.45 -7.16 -26.45
C ARG A 123 -1.36 -7.63 -27.58
N ASN A 124 -2.44 -8.36 -27.27
CA ASN A 124 -3.37 -8.86 -28.29
C ASN A 124 -4.13 -7.74 -29.02
N VAL A 125 -4.51 -6.67 -28.32
CA VAL A 125 -5.16 -5.51 -28.95
C VAL A 125 -4.22 -4.82 -29.94
N LYS A 126 -2.94 -4.65 -29.58
CA LYS A 126 -1.95 -4.07 -30.50
C LYS A 126 -1.71 -4.94 -31.73
N ASN A 127 -1.64 -6.26 -31.57
CA ASN A 127 -1.44 -7.17 -32.70
C ASN A 127 -2.59 -7.12 -33.70
N ARG A 128 -3.85 -7.00 -33.23
CA ARG A 128 -5.04 -6.87 -34.09
C ARG A 128 -5.19 -5.52 -34.80
N GLN A 129 -4.40 -4.50 -34.44
CA GLN A 129 -4.40 -3.18 -35.10
C GLN A 129 -3.30 -3.08 -36.17
N MET A 130 -2.42 -4.10 -36.27
CA MET A 130 -1.34 -4.17 -37.27
C MET A 130 -1.66 -5.17 -38.40
N GLU A 131 -2.84 -5.79 -38.38
CA GLU A 131 -3.45 -6.59 -39.45
C GLU A 131 -4.52 -5.76 -40.16
#